data_AF-A0A522UV99-F1
#
_entry.id   AF-A0A522UV99-F1
#
_cell.length_a   1.000
_cell.length_b   1.000
_cell.length_c   1.000
_cell.angle_alpha   90.00
_cell.angle_beta   90.00
_cell.angle_gamma   90.00
#
_symmetry.space_group_name_H-M   'P 1'
#
loop_
_entity.id
_entity.type
_entity.pdbx_description
1 polymer ?
#
loop_
_entity_poly.entity_id
_entity_poly.type
_entity_poly.pdbx_seq_one_letter_code
_entity_poly.pdbx_strand_id
1 'polypeptide(L)'
;MTKQAKIIELNEYLSGINAMLKMEEQQDWFIKLEDKAQKGMELFNASDENEQKRVLDEFYRRVRTEELKAWYSEPQGNSVFQGTSISSLTIPYEVKSPLNLRSVADLEERVANAYIKLHGKYSAMVKNAIIEDIDEWLNEGLYYGVVLSSKIISQAFDLAVKYDDVVMKIGKHVIDPHEITTFPDDVRREYFEKCLKYIRIFEGTDLEQRELESSLVLADISKPNIRKYKNKILLAPVRCNEIAALLSEGIIRRIKEKSSGKINPRGLTVVIYDTDTPYTYHRIMGYYGRKPSPVLPGLIVLGASGTIDAFRWLYAYRTSLIAQKIMKGSLYSEVHKNFVPFVFFGVLVPRDAEILLDMDNLHMLRYKGNIAPDLEFFYIVSELIKFVGGNAPRFSWDSFRKKHHVK
;
A
#
# COMPACT_ATOMS: atom_id res chain seq x y z
N MET A 1 -29.00 23.65 2.55
CA MET A 1 -27.68 24.30 2.39
C MET A 1 -26.61 23.31 2.81
N THR A 2 -25.90 22.70 1.87
CA THR A 2 -24.79 21.79 2.15
C THR A 2 -23.62 22.61 2.67
N LYS A 3 -23.24 22.45 3.95
CA LYS A 3 -21.99 23.02 4.48
C LYS A 3 -20.87 22.60 3.54
N GLN A 4 -20.17 23.57 2.95
CA GLN A 4 -18.98 23.30 2.14
C GLN A 4 -17.97 22.61 3.07
N ALA A 5 -17.63 21.35 2.78
CA ALA A 5 -16.66 20.63 3.57
C ALA A 5 -15.33 21.40 3.53
N LYS A 6 -14.75 21.67 4.71
CA LYS A 6 -13.43 22.31 4.84
C LYS A 6 -12.40 21.47 4.07
N ILE A 7 -11.58 22.11 3.24
CA ILE A 7 -10.41 21.45 2.64
C ILE A 7 -9.41 21.24 3.77
N ILE A 8 -9.04 19.99 3.99
CA ILE A 8 -8.02 19.61 4.97
C ILE A 8 -6.71 19.46 4.20
N GLU A 9 -5.72 20.26 4.56
CA GLU A 9 -4.38 20.18 3.97
C GLU A 9 -3.64 18.93 4.47
N LEU A 10 -2.62 18.48 3.73
CA LEU A 10 -1.88 17.27 4.07
C LEU A 10 -1.29 17.34 5.49
N ASN A 11 -0.65 18.46 5.85
CA ASN A 11 -0.08 18.64 7.19
C ASN A 11 -1.15 18.61 8.30
N GLU A 12 -2.29 19.28 8.09
CA GLU A 12 -3.41 19.24 9.03
C GLU A 12 -3.91 17.80 9.21
N TYR A 13 -4.01 17.02 8.13
CA TYR A 13 -4.42 15.62 8.19
C TYR A 13 -3.40 14.77 8.96
N LEU A 14 -2.11 14.87 8.61
CA LEU A 14 -1.03 14.10 9.24
C LEU A 14 -0.90 14.40 10.74
N SER A 15 -1.33 15.57 11.21
CA SER A 15 -1.35 15.89 12.65
C SER A 15 -2.21 14.93 13.48
N GLY A 16 -3.17 14.25 12.85
CA GLY A 16 -4.01 13.21 13.48
C GLY A 16 -3.21 12.03 14.03
N ILE A 17 -2.04 11.76 13.46
CA ILE A 17 -1.14 10.68 13.91
C ILE A 17 -0.67 10.89 15.35
N ASN A 18 -0.62 12.13 15.84
CA ASN A 18 -0.20 12.40 17.22
C ASN A 18 -1.10 11.73 18.27
N ALA A 19 -2.36 11.44 17.95
CA ALA A 19 -3.24 10.68 18.83
C ALA A 19 -2.85 9.19 18.83
N MET A 20 -2.67 8.59 17.64
CA MET A 20 -2.25 7.20 17.49
C MET A 20 -0.91 6.92 18.18
N LEU A 21 0.07 7.82 18.03
CA LEU A 21 1.39 7.69 18.66
C LEU A 21 1.33 7.67 20.18
N LYS A 22 0.24 8.10 20.82
CA LYS A 22 0.11 8.08 22.29
C LYS A 22 -0.58 6.82 22.80
N MET A 23 -1.11 5.97 21.92
CA MET A 23 -1.74 4.71 22.29
C MET A 23 -0.69 3.73 22.80
N GLU A 24 -1.00 3.01 23.87
CA GLU A 24 -0.10 2.02 24.48
C GLU A 24 0.21 0.91 23.49
N GLU A 25 -0.81 0.41 22.79
CA GLU A 25 -0.69 -0.63 21.78
C GLU A 25 0.24 -0.20 20.62
N GLN A 26 0.21 1.08 20.25
CA GLN A 26 1.08 1.64 19.21
C GLN A 26 2.53 1.72 19.66
N GLN A 27 2.78 2.01 20.94
CA GLN A 27 4.13 2.03 21.53
C GLN A 27 4.69 0.62 21.66
N ASP A 28 3.88 -0.33 22.15
CA ASP A 28 4.26 -1.75 22.25
C ASP A 28 4.60 -2.33 20.87
N TRP A 29 3.83 -1.97 19.85
CA TRP A 29 4.13 -2.33 18.48
C TRP A 29 5.49 -1.79 18.02
N PHE A 30 5.83 -0.53 18.32
CA PHE A 30 7.13 0.04 17.93
C PHE A 30 8.31 -0.61 18.64
N ILE A 31 8.17 -0.94 19.93
CA ILE A 31 9.20 -1.69 20.68
C ILE A 31 9.43 -3.05 20.02
N LYS A 32 8.35 -3.77 19.68
CA LYS A 32 8.42 -5.06 18.99
C LYS A 32 9.02 -4.96 17.59
N LEU A 33 8.67 -3.92 16.85
CA LEU A 33 9.20 -3.61 15.52
C LEU A 33 10.72 -3.42 15.58
N GLU A 34 11.17 -2.56 16.49
CA GLU A 34 12.59 -2.26 16.70
C GLU A 34 13.37 -3.52 17.09
N ASP A 35 12.94 -4.25 18.12
CA ASP A 35 13.62 -5.47 18.60
C ASP A 35 13.76 -6.51 17.48
N LYS A 36 12.67 -6.82 16.78
CA LYS A 36 12.69 -7.82 15.70
C LYS A 36 13.55 -7.39 14.51
N ALA A 37 13.43 -6.13 14.09
CA ALA A 37 14.20 -5.63 12.96
C ALA A 37 15.69 -5.55 13.30
N GLN A 38 16.05 -5.05 14.48
CA GLN A 38 17.44 -5.00 14.95
C GLN A 38 18.04 -6.40 15.02
N LYS A 39 17.34 -7.36 15.62
CA LYS A 39 17.77 -8.75 15.68
C LYS A 39 17.95 -9.36 14.28
N GLY A 40 17.03 -9.08 13.36
CA GLY A 40 17.14 -9.52 11.97
C GLY A 40 18.35 -8.93 11.26
N MET A 41 18.63 -7.64 11.48
CA MET A 41 19.81 -6.95 10.96
C MET A 41 21.11 -7.54 11.51
N GLU A 42 21.20 -7.74 12.83
CA GLU A 42 22.36 -8.34 13.49
C GLU A 42 22.64 -9.75 12.97
N LEU A 43 21.60 -10.59 12.86
CA LEU A 43 21.72 -11.93 12.31
C LEU A 43 22.19 -11.91 10.84
N PHE A 44 21.59 -11.07 10.00
CA PHE A 44 21.99 -10.96 8.59
C PHE A 44 23.45 -10.52 8.43
N ASN A 45 23.88 -9.53 9.22
CA ASN A 45 25.23 -8.99 9.15
C ASN A 45 26.29 -9.94 9.73
N ALA A 46 25.91 -10.78 10.69
CA ALA A 46 26.79 -11.81 11.26
C ALA A 46 26.92 -13.06 10.35
N SER A 47 25.93 -13.32 9.51
CA SER A 47 25.96 -14.39 8.51
C SER A 47 27.04 -14.18 7.45
N ASP A 48 27.66 -15.27 6.99
CA ASP A 48 28.59 -15.24 5.87
C ASP A 48 27.89 -14.92 4.53
N GLU A 49 28.67 -14.62 3.49
CA GLU A 49 28.12 -14.24 2.18
C GLU A 49 27.22 -15.33 1.55
N ASN A 50 27.51 -16.61 1.80
CA ASN A 50 26.72 -17.71 1.27
C ASN A 50 25.37 -17.81 1.98
N GLU A 51 25.35 -17.66 3.31
CA GLU A 51 24.13 -17.64 4.09
C GLU A 51 23.27 -16.42 3.75
N GLN A 52 23.86 -15.22 3.68
CA GLN A 52 23.16 -14.00 3.22
C GLN A 52 22.51 -14.20 1.85
N LYS A 53 23.25 -14.80 0.90
CA LYS A 53 22.73 -15.11 -0.43
C LYS A 53 21.54 -16.06 -0.35
N ARG A 54 21.62 -17.14 0.46
CA ARG A 54 20.51 -18.09 0.62
C ARG A 54 19.27 -17.46 1.25
N VAL A 55 19.45 -16.54 2.20
CA VAL A 55 18.36 -15.76 2.80
C VAL A 55 17.68 -14.88 1.76
N LEU A 56 18.47 -14.18 0.93
CA LEU A 56 17.94 -13.37 -0.17
C LEU A 56 17.23 -14.22 -1.23
N ASP A 57 17.81 -15.35 -1.62
CA ASP A 57 17.21 -16.29 -2.58
C ASP A 57 15.85 -16.80 -2.06
N GLU A 58 15.77 -17.14 -0.77
CA GLU A 58 14.52 -17.54 -0.12
C GLU A 58 13.51 -16.38 -0.08
N PHE A 59 13.94 -15.16 0.23
CA PHE A 59 13.07 -13.98 0.16
C PHE A 59 12.51 -13.78 -1.24
N TYR A 60 13.35 -13.77 -2.28
CA TYR A 60 12.91 -13.61 -3.66
C TYR A 60 12.04 -14.78 -4.14
N ARG A 61 12.26 -16.00 -3.63
CA ARG A 61 11.34 -17.13 -3.86
C ARG A 61 9.96 -16.87 -3.27
N ARG A 62 9.88 -16.26 -2.08
CA ARG A 62 8.60 -15.83 -1.49
C ARG A 62 7.97 -14.72 -2.33
N VAL A 63 8.71 -13.68 -2.71
CA VAL A 63 8.22 -12.62 -3.63
C VAL A 63 7.63 -13.25 -4.90
N ARG A 64 8.38 -14.15 -5.55
CA ARG A 64 7.91 -14.84 -6.77
C ARG A 64 6.63 -15.63 -6.55
N THR A 65 6.50 -16.26 -5.39
CA THR A 65 5.28 -16.98 -5.01
C THR A 65 4.09 -16.02 -4.93
N GLU A 66 4.28 -14.82 -4.40
CA GLU A 66 3.25 -13.79 -4.32
C GLU A 66 2.86 -13.26 -5.70
N GLU A 67 3.83 -13.04 -6.59
CA GLU A 67 3.54 -12.66 -7.98
C GLU A 67 2.70 -13.73 -8.70
N LEU A 68 3.09 -15.00 -8.58
CA LEU A 68 2.35 -16.14 -9.14
C LEU A 68 0.92 -16.18 -8.62
N LYS A 69 0.73 -16.06 -7.30
CA LYS A 69 -0.60 -16.02 -6.70
C LYS A 69 -1.43 -14.83 -7.18
N ALA A 70 -0.82 -13.66 -7.36
CA ALA A 70 -1.48 -12.49 -7.93
C ALA A 70 -1.95 -12.73 -9.38
N TRP A 71 -1.12 -13.36 -10.22
CA TRP A 71 -1.52 -13.69 -11.60
C TRP A 71 -2.72 -14.63 -11.68
N TYR A 72 -2.84 -15.60 -10.75
CA TYR A 72 -3.99 -16.51 -10.69
C TYR A 72 -5.21 -15.93 -9.94
N SER A 73 -5.06 -14.77 -9.31
CA SER A 73 -6.13 -14.06 -8.59
C SER A 73 -6.76 -12.95 -9.44
N GLU A 74 -6.78 -13.11 -10.76
CA GLU A 74 -7.55 -12.23 -11.64
C GLU A 74 -9.03 -12.68 -11.65
N PRO A 75 -10.00 -11.75 -11.51
CA PRO A 75 -11.40 -12.07 -11.77
C PRO A 75 -11.58 -12.46 -13.24
N GLN A 76 -11.89 -13.74 -13.50
CA GLN A 76 -12.35 -14.16 -14.81
C GLN A 76 -13.86 -13.94 -14.91
N GLY A 77 -14.27 -13.06 -15.83
CA GLY A 77 -15.68 -12.74 -16.07
C GLY A 77 -16.37 -12.17 -14.82
N ASN A 78 -17.47 -12.79 -14.40
CA ASN A 78 -18.28 -12.37 -13.25
C ASN A 78 -17.91 -13.11 -11.95
N SER A 79 -16.74 -13.77 -11.87
CA SER A 79 -16.38 -14.52 -10.67
C SER A 79 -16.13 -13.60 -9.47
N VAL A 80 -16.95 -13.77 -8.44
CA VAL A 80 -16.86 -13.03 -7.17
C VAL A 80 -15.82 -13.66 -6.23
N PHE A 81 -15.57 -14.96 -6.39
CA PHE A 81 -14.66 -15.74 -5.55
C PHE A 81 -13.37 -16.09 -6.29
N GLN A 82 -12.23 -15.94 -5.61
CA GLN A 82 -10.90 -16.22 -6.17
C GLN A 82 -10.03 -17.01 -5.20
N GLY A 83 -9.10 -17.80 -5.75
CA GLY A 83 -8.49 -18.94 -5.07
C GLY A 83 -7.30 -18.65 -4.16
N THR A 84 -7.25 -17.55 -3.41
CA THR A 84 -6.22 -17.42 -2.35
C THR A 84 -6.78 -16.85 -1.06
N SER A 85 -6.26 -17.33 0.06
CA SER A 85 -6.77 -17.08 1.41
C SER A 85 -6.70 -15.62 1.89
N ILE A 86 -5.98 -14.74 1.18
CA ILE A 86 -5.95 -13.28 1.44
C ILE A 86 -6.68 -12.48 0.36
N SER A 87 -7.17 -13.08 -0.71
CA SER A 87 -7.88 -12.37 -1.79
C SER A 87 -9.06 -13.19 -2.27
N SER A 88 -9.77 -13.82 -1.33
CA SER A 88 -10.89 -14.69 -1.64
C SER A 88 -12.07 -13.91 -2.23
N LEU A 89 -12.17 -12.64 -1.86
CA LEU A 89 -13.03 -11.63 -2.48
C LEU A 89 -12.16 -10.50 -3.02
N THR A 90 -12.25 -10.25 -4.33
CA THR A 90 -11.57 -9.12 -5.00
C THR A 90 -12.62 -8.33 -5.77
N ILE A 91 -13.06 -7.21 -5.21
CA ILE A 91 -14.23 -6.48 -5.70
C ILE A 91 -13.83 -5.09 -6.19
N PRO A 92 -13.78 -4.84 -7.51
CA PRO A 92 -13.58 -3.49 -8.04
C PRO A 92 -14.79 -2.61 -7.75
N TYR A 93 -14.54 -1.34 -7.41
CA TYR A 93 -15.58 -0.33 -7.40
C TYR A 93 -15.62 0.38 -8.76
N GLU A 94 -16.59 0.05 -9.61
CA GLU A 94 -16.71 0.66 -10.94
C GLU A 94 -17.58 1.93 -10.91
N VAL A 95 -17.09 3.00 -11.55
CA VAL A 95 -17.82 4.25 -11.78
C VAL A 95 -17.71 4.68 -13.25
N LYS A 96 -18.69 5.46 -13.72
CA LYS A 96 -18.79 5.87 -15.13
C LYS A 96 -17.81 6.98 -15.54
N SER A 97 -17.21 7.66 -14.57
CA SER A 97 -16.33 8.80 -14.81
C SER A 97 -15.30 8.90 -13.69
N PRO A 98 -14.13 9.50 -13.94
CA PRO A 98 -13.13 9.77 -12.89
C PRO A 98 -13.75 10.46 -11.67
N LEU A 99 -13.28 10.09 -10.47
CA LEU A 99 -13.73 10.72 -9.24
C LEU A 99 -13.19 12.16 -9.17
N ASN A 100 -14.08 13.13 -9.07
CA ASN A 100 -13.69 14.52 -8.82
C ASN A 100 -13.62 14.77 -7.31
N LEU A 101 -12.49 14.40 -6.71
CA LEU A 101 -12.23 14.56 -5.28
C LEU A 101 -11.93 16.02 -4.94
N ARG A 102 -12.51 16.48 -3.82
CA ARG A 102 -12.29 17.84 -3.29
C ARG A 102 -11.41 17.89 -2.04
N SER A 103 -11.33 16.78 -1.32
CA SER A 103 -10.54 16.64 -0.10
C SER A 103 -10.34 15.16 0.24
N VAL A 104 -9.45 14.88 1.20
CA VAL A 104 -9.30 13.54 1.79
C VAL A 104 -10.58 13.06 2.48
N ALA A 105 -11.36 13.96 3.10
CA ALA A 105 -12.64 13.60 3.70
C ALA A 105 -13.68 13.13 2.65
N ASP A 106 -13.67 13.71 1.44
CA ASP A 106 -14.49 13.22 0.33
C ASP A 106 -14.00 11.83 -0.11
N LEU A 107 -12.69 11.57 -0.16
CA LEU A 107 -12.17 10.23 -0.44
C LEU A 107 -12.64 9.20 0.60
N GLU A 108 -12.50 9.48 1.90
CA GLU A 108 -13.00 8.61 2.97
C GLU A 108 -14.50 8.32 2.81
N GLU A 109 -15.30 9.34 2.51
CA GLU A 109 -16.73 9.19 2.30
C GLU A 109 -17.04 8.34 1.04
N ARG A 110 -16.30 8.53 -0.05
CA ARG A 110 -16.46 7.74 -1.29
C ARG A 110 -16.15 6.27 -1.05
N VAL A 111 -15.05 5.98 -0.35
CA VAL A 111 -14.66 4.60 -0.03
C VAL A 111 -15.67 3.97 0.92
N ALA A 112 -16.10 4.65 1.98
CA ALA A 112 -17.10 4.13 2.91
C ALA A 112 -18.46 3.86 2.23
N ASN A 113 -18.96 4.79 1.41
CA ASN A 113 -20.20 4.60 0.66
C ASN A 113 -20.08 3.42 -0.33
N ALA A 114 -18.93 3.28 -0.99
CA ALA A 114 -18.67 2.17 -1.90
C ALA A 114 -18.61 0.83 -1.15
N TYR A 115 -17.94 0.79 0.00
CA TYR A 115 -17.89 -0.37 0.89
C TYR A 115 -19.31 -0.82 1.25
N ILE A 116 -20.14 0.06 1.82
CA ILE A 116 -21.51 -0.28 2.25
C ILE A 116 -22.36 -0.78 1.07
N LYS A 117 -22.26 -0.11 -0.09
CA LYS A 117 -23.00 -0.48 -1.29
C LYS A 117 -22.61 -1.87 -1.78
N LEU A 118 -21.31 -2.14 -1.88
CA LEU A 118 -20.80 -3.43 -2.38
C LEU A 118 -21.04 -4.53 -1.36
N HIS A 119 -20.87 -4.25 -0.06
CA HIS A 119 -21.22 -5.14 1.02
C HIS A 119 -22.68 -5.60 0.88
N GLY A 120 -23.64 -4.67 0.87
CA GLY A 120 -25.05 -5.01 0.70
C GLY A 120 -25.39 -5.74 -0.60
N LYS A 121 -24.64 -5.50 -1.68
CA LYS A 121 -24.79 -6.22 -2.96
C LYS A 121 -24.33 -7.68 -2.85
N TYR A 122 -23.23 -7.95 -2.15
CA TYR A 122 -22.59 -9.27 -2.15
C TYR A 122 -22.87 -10.11 -0.90
N SER A 123 -23.33 -9.55 0.22
CA SER A 123 -23.54 -10.31 1.47
C SER A 123 -24.40 -11.55 1.31
N ALA A 124 -25.55 -11.44 0.62
CA ALA A 124 -26.42 -12.59 0.42
C ALA A 124 -25.77 -13.68 -0.45
N MET A 125 -24.99 -13.27 -1.46
CA MET A 125 -24.26 -14.20 -2.32
C MET A 125 -23.17 -14.93 -1.54
N VAL A 126 -22.41 -14.21 -0.70
CA VAL A 126 -21.38 -14.80 0.16
C VAL A 126 -22.02 -15.75 1.17
N LYS A 127 -23.11 -15.34 1.84
CA LYS A 127 -23.86 -16.18 2.79
C LYS A 127 -24.34 -17.49 2.16
N ASN A 128 -24.83 -17.44 0.92
CA ASN A 128 -25.33 -18.63 0.23
C ASN A 128 -24.21 -19.53 -0.33
N ALA A 129 -22.99 -19.03 -0.43
CA ALA A 129 -21.86 -19.77 -1.00
C ALA A 129 -21.03 -20.52 0.07
N ILE A 130 -21.26 -20.24 1.35
CA ILE A 130 -20.46 -20.76 2.47
C ILE A 130 -21.35 -21.64 3.34
N ILE A 131 -20.85 -22.81 3.73
CA ILE A 131 -21.61 -23.78 4.52
C ILE A 131 -21.65 -23.35 6.00
N GLU A 132 -20.56 -22.76 6.49
CA GLU A 132 -20.42 -22.23 7.84
C GLU A 132 -21.34 -21.02 8.08
N ASP A 133 -21.75 -20.85 9.34
CA ASP A 133 -22.42 -19.61 9.77
C ASP A 133 -21.41 -18.47 9.78
N ILE A 134 -21.70 -17.43 8.99
CA ILE A 134 -20.87 -16.25 8.80
C ILE A 134 -21.59 -14.96 9.22
N ASP A 135 -22.69 -15.04 9.96
CA ASP A 135 -23.49 -13.85 10.28
C ASP A 135 -22.71 -12.79 11.08
N GLU A 136 -21.88 -13.23 12.02
CA GLU A 136 -20.95 -12.34 12.73
C GLU A 136 -19.95 -11.68 11.77
N TRP A 137 -19.34 -12.46 10.87
CA TRP A 137 -18.40 -11.96 9.87
C TRP A 137 -19.06 -10.96 8.90
N LEU A 138 -20.31 -11.19 8.51
CA LEU A 138 -21.07 -10.26 7.68
C LEU A 138 -21.37 -8.95 8.41
N ASN A 139 -21.59 -9.00 9.73
CA ASN A 139 -21.77 -7.81 10.56
C ASN A 139 -20.45 -7.05 10.77
N GLU A 140 -19.32 -7.74 10.89
CA GLU A 140 -18.01 -7.08 10.91
C GLU A 140 -17.71 -6.41 9.57
N GLY A 141 -17.97 -7.12 8.46
CA GLY A 141 -17.85 -6.59 7.12
C GLY A 141 -17.04 -7.49 6.20
N LEU A 142 -17.55 -7.68 4.98
CA LEU A 142 -16.98 -8.57 3.98
C LEU A 142 -15.54 -8.29 3.55
N TYR A 143 -15.06 -7.06 3.74
CA TYR A 143 -13.75 -6.64 3.23
C TYR A 143 -12.86 -6.23 4.39
N TYR A 144 -11.67 -6.84 4.44
CA TYR A 144 -10.63 -6.50 5.40
C TYR A 144 -9.74 -5.36 4.88
N GLY A 145 -9.78 -5.02 3.59
CA GLY A 145 -8.90 -4.00 3.03
C GLY A 145 -9.36 -3.35 1.75
N VAL A 146 -8.72 -2.23 1.43
CA VAL A 146 -8.88 -1.46 0.19
C VAL A 146 -7.53 -1.04 -0.34
N VAL A 147 -7.33 -1.21 -1.65
CA VAL A 147 -6.12 -0.78 -2.35
C VAL A 147 -6.42 0.46 -3.19
N LEU A 148 -5.59 1.49 -3.01
CA LEU A 148 -5.65 2.79 -3.66
C LEU A 148 -4.38 3.02 -4.48
N SER A 149 -4.50 3.54 -5.70
CA SER A 149 -3.33 4.09 -6.39
C SER A 149 -2.91 5.42 -5.74
N SER A 150 -1.62 5.71 -5.68
CA SER A 150 -1.03 6.99 -5.26
C SER A 150 -1.75 8.20 -5.86
N LYS A 151 -2.15 8.12 -7.13
CA LYS A 151 -2.85 9.16 -7.90
C LYS A 151 -4.19 9.55 -7.29
N ILE A 152 -4.90 8.63 -6.63
CA ILE A 152 -6.16 8.92 -5.93
C ILE A 152 -5.88 9.73 -4.66
N ILE A 153 -4.80 9.38 -3.95
CA ILE A 153 -4.34 10.12 -2.77
C ILE A 153 -3.91 11.54 -3.16
N SER A 154 -3.11 11.68 -4.21
CA SER A 154 -2.68 12.99 -4.72
C SER A 154 -3.86 13.86 -5.14
N GLN A 155 -4.90 13.28 -5.76
CA GLN A 155 -6.11 14.03 -6.10
C GLN A 155 -6.88 14.48 -4.85
N ALA A 156 -6.94 13.64 -3.81
CA ALA A 156 -7.66 13.93 -2.58
C ALA A 156 -7.01 15.06 -1.77
N PHE A 157 -5.69 15.16 -1.79
CA PHE A 157 -4.95 16.26 -1.14
C PHE A 157 -4.64 17.45 -2.09
N ASP A 158 -5.17 17.43 -3.31
CA ASP A 158 -4.87 18.41 -4.37
C ASP A 158 -3.37 18.68 -4.55
N LEU A 159 -2.57 17.62 -4.62
CA LEU A 159 -1.11 17.69 -4.81
C LEU A 159 -0.75 18.06 -6.27
N ALA A 160 -1.34 19.15 -6.78
CA ALA A 160 -1.28 19.53 -8.18
C ALA A 160 -0.62 20.91 -8.35
N VAL A 161 0.60 20.91 -8.88
CA VAL A 161 1.46 22.10 -9.10
C VAL A 161 1.55 22.44 -10.57
N LYS A 162 1.91 23.67 -10.96
CA LYS A 162 2.16 23.96 -12.39
C LYS A 162 3.47 23.33 -12.82
N TYR A 163 3.57 22.95 -14.09
CA TYR A 163 4.81 22.41 -14.66
C TYR A 163 5.99 23.38 -14.47
N ASP A 164 5.77 24.67 -14.72
CA ASP A 164 6.79 25.71 -14.59
C ASP A 164 7.21 25.99 -13.13
N ASP A 165 6.42 25.54 -12.14
CA ASP A 165 6.77 25.68 -10.71
C ASP A 165 7.73 24.57 -10.24
N VAL A 166 7.89 23.50 -11.03
CA VAL A 166 8.78 22.37 -10.72
C VAL A 166 9.91 22.22 -11.73
N VAL A 167 9.73 22.67 -12.97
CA VAL A 167 10.84 22.76 -13.94
C VAL A 167 11.50 24.13 -13.81
N MET A 168 12.62 24.18 -13.09
CA MET A 168 13.27 25.43 -12.74
C MET A 168 14.77 25.44 -13.00
N LYS A 169 15.30 26.67 -13.13
CA LYS A 169 16.72 26.92 -13.36
C LYS A 169 17.51 26.96 -12.04
N ILE A 170 18.52 26.11 -11.93
CA ILE A 170 19.48 26.04 -10.83
C ILE A 170 20.88 26.29 -11.41
N GLY A 171 21.44 27.47 -11.15
CA GLY A 171 22.68 27.91 -11.79
C GLY A 171 22.59 27.86 -13.33
N LYS A 172 23.37 26.96 -13.94
CA LYS A 172 23.38 26.72 -15.40
C LYS A 172 22.45 25.61 -15.87
N HIS A 173 21.84 24.86 -14.94
CA HIS A 173 21.00 23.71 -15.23
C HIS A 173 19.53 24.10 -15.24
N VAL A 174 18.75 23.50 -16.13
CA VAL A 174 17.29 23.46 -16.06
C VAL A 174 16.94 22.05 -15.62
N ILE A 175 16.24 21.92 -14.50
CA ILE A 175 15.97 20.62 -13.88
C ILE A 175 14.55 20.21 -14.21
N ASP A 176 14.39 19.09 -14.92
CA ASP A 176 13.13 18.34 -14.93
C ASP A 176 13.16 17.39 -13.71
N PRO A 177 12.10 17.34 -12.89
CA PRO A 177 12.06 16.48 -11.72
C PRO A 177 12.37 15.01 -12.03
N HIS A 178 11.97 14.47 -13.18
CA HIS A 178 12.22 13.06 -13.54
C HIS A 178 13.71 12.76 -13.78
N GLU A 179 14.51 13.79 -14.04
CA GLU A 179 15.95 13.69 -14.30
C GLU A 179 16.79 14.05 -13.06
N ILE A 180 16.17 14.31 -11.91
CA ILE A 180 16.86 14.83 -10.71
C ILE A 180 18.07 13.99 -10.29
N THR A 181 18.02 12.66 -10.51
CA THR A 181 19.10 11.73 -10.17
C THR A 181 20.32 11.79 -11.10
N THR A 182 20.27 12.60 -12.16
CA THR A 182 21.40 12.85 -13.07
C THR A 182 22.26 14.04 -12.64
N PHE A 183 21.77 14.85 -11.70
CA PHE A 183 22.46 16.05 -11.23
C PHE A 183 23.30 15.79 -9.96
N PRO A 184 24.38 16.57 -9.76
CA PRO A 184 25.16 16.56 -8.52
C PRO A 184 24.35 16.94 -7.26
N ASP A 185 24.82 16.51 -6.08
CA ASP A 185 24.09 16.70 -4.82
C ASP A 185 23.94 18.16 -4.39
N ASP A 186 24.90 19.03 -4.71
CA ASP A 186 24.81 20.47 -4.45
C ASP A 186 23.68 21.12 -5.26
N VAL A 187 23.55 20.74 -6.55
CA VAL A 187 22.46 21.18 -7.44
C VAL A 187 21.11 20.65 -6.94
N ARG A 188 21.04 19.38 -6.55
CA ARG A 188 19.83 18.76 -6.00
C ARG A 188 19.37 19.42 -4.71
N ARG A 189 20.30 19.75 -3.82
CA ARG A 189 20.00 20.47 -2.57
C ARG A 189 19.44 21.88 -2.83
N GLU A 190 20.05 22.65 -3.73
CA GLU A 190 19.52 23.97 -4.10
C GLU A 190 18.12 23.86 -4.74
N TYR A 191 17.92 22.85 -5.60
CA TYR A 191 16.61 22.55 -6.18
C TYR A 191 15.56 22.23 -5.11
N PHE A 192 15.88 21.34 -4.16
CA PHE A 192 15.03 21.01 -3.02
C PHE A 192 14.61 22.24 -2.21
N GLU A 193 15.57 23.10 -1.85
CA GLU A 193 15.30 24.33 -1.09
C GLU A 193 14.39 25.31 -1.86
N LYS A 194 14.51 25.38 -3.19
CA LYS A 194 13.59 26.17 -4.02
C LYS A 194 12.22 25.51 -4.10
N CYS A 195 12.14 24.21 -4.32
CA CYS A 195 10.88 23.48 -4.34
C CYS A 195 10.09 23.68 -3.05
N LEU A 196 10.72 23.60 -1.87
CA LEU A 196 10.04 23.89 -0.59
C LEU A 196 9.44 25.31 -0.52
N LYS A 197 10.06 26.29 -1.18
CA LYS A 197 9.56 27.69 -1.21
C LYS A 197 8.41 27.88 -2.20
N TYR A 198 8.45 27.20 -3.35
CA TYR A 198 7.47 27.38 -4.42
C TYR A 198 6.28 26.42 -4.31
N ILE A 199 6.48 25.22 -3.76
CA ILE A 199 5.47 24.16 -3.66
C ILE A 199 4.79 24.25 -2.29
N ARG A 200 3.78 25.12 -2.18
CA ARG A 200 3.06 25.37 -0.93
C ARG A 200 2.21 24.20 -0.43
N ILE A 201 1.94 23.18 -1.25
CA ILE A 201 1.10 22.04 -0.85
C ILE A 201 1.73 21.21 0.28
N PHE A 202 3.03 21.36 0.52
CA PHE A 202 3.76 20.73 1.62
C PHE A 202 4.07 21.70 2.77
N GLU A 203 3.50 22.90 2.75
CA GLU A 203 3.71 23.91 3.79
C GLU A 203 3.38 23.34 5.17
N GLY A 204 4.27 23.58 6.14
CA GLY A 204 4.18 23.04 7.50
C GLY A 204 4.52 21.55 7.63
N THR A 205 4.76 20.84 6.53
CA THR A 205 5.27 19.45 6.56
C THR A 205 6.79 19.50 6.61
N ASP A 206 7.38 18.97 7.67
CA ASP A 206 8.83 18.87 7.83
C ASP A 206 9.41 17.76 6.94
N LEU A 207 9.54 18.01 5.63
CA LEU A 207 9.98 17.01 4.66
C LEU A 207 11.51 16.92 4.56
N GLU A 208 12.01 15.70 4.53
CA GLU A 208 13.38 15.43 4.14
C GLU A 208 13.57 15.59 2.61
N GLN A 209 14.80 15.88 2.18
CA GLN A 209 15.13 16.03 0.75
C GLN A 209 14.65 14.84 -0.10
N ARG A 210 14.93 13.62 0.36
CA ARG A 210 14.53 12.39 -0.33
C ARG A 210 13.01 12.22 -0.42
N GLU A 211 12.25 12.66 0.58
CA GLU A 211 10.79 12.58 0.57
C GLU A 211 10.25 13.47 -0.56
N LEU A 212 10.70 14.73 -0.63
CA LEU A 212 10.26 15.66 -1.68
C LEU A 212 10.71 15.21 -3.07
N GLU A 213 11.96 14.79 -3.22
CA GLU A 213 12.47 14.28 -4.50
C GLU A 213 11.72 13.02 -4.96
N SER A 214 11.36 12.13 -4.03
CA SER A 214 10.56 10.94 -4.37
C SER A 214 9.16 11.33 -4.85
N SER A 215 8.52 12.31 -4.22
CA SER A 215 7.22 12.85 -4.61
C SER A 215 7.25 13.45 -6.03
N LEU A 216 8.35 14.15 -6.33
CA LEU A 216 8.60 14.82 -7.60
C LEU A 216 8.90 13.86 -8.75
N VAL A 217 9.66 12.79 -8.50
CA VAL A 217 10.03 11.81 -9.53
C VAL A 217 8.91 10.83 -9.83
N LEU A 218 8.11 10.49 -8.82
CA LEU A 218 6.89 9.69 -9.00
C LEU A 218 5.70 10.53 -9.48
N ALA A 219 5.92 11.83 -9.77
CA ALA A 219 4.85 12.71 -10.15
C ALA A 219 4.30 12.33 -11.53
N ASP A 220 2.98 12.26 -11.65
CA ASP A 220 2.36 11.82 -12.89
C ASP A 220 2.02 13.01 -13.81
N ILE A 221 2.45 12.88 -15.06
CA ILE A 221 2.10 13.78 -16.17
C ILE A 221 0.76 13.34 -16.80
N SER A 222 0.43 12.05 -16.74
CA SER A 222 -0.83 11.47 -17.22
C SER A 222 -1.92 11.73 -16.18
N LYS A 223 -2.77 12.74 -16.39
CA LYS A 223 -3.82 13.11 -15.43
C LYS A 223 -5.21 12.74 -15.95
N PRO A 224 -6.18 12.43 -15.08
CA PRO A 224 -7.56 12.21 -15.53
C PRO A 224 -8.07 13.45 -16.26
N ASN A 225 -8.99 13.28 -17.20
CA ASN A 225 -9.58 14.35 -18.00
C ASN A 225 -10.51 15.25 -17.14
N ILE A 226 -9.89 15.99 -16.22
CA ILE A 226 -10.53 16.91 -15.28
C ILE A 226 -9.85 18.27 -15.49
N ARG A 227 -10.66 19.29 -15.84
CA ARG A 227 -10.17 20.62 -16.25
C ARG A 227 -9.19 21.26 -15.24
N LYS A 228 -9.35 21.00 -13.94
CA LYS A 228 -8.49 21.55 -12.88
C LYS A 228 -7.02 21.11 -12.98
N TYR A 229 -6.75 20.00 -13.67
CA TYR A 229 -5.41 19.42 -13.83
C TYR A 229 -4.74 19.76 -15.17
N LYS A 230 -5.37 20.62 -15.99
CA LYS A 230 -4.76 21.13 -17.22
C LYS A 230 -3.48 21.91 -16.89
N ASN A 231 -2.38 21.62 -17.58
CA ASN A 231 -1.05 22.24 -17.40
C ASN A 231 -0.42 22.10 -16.01
N LYS A 232 -0.92 21.18 -15.18
CA LYS A 232 -0.36 20.86 -13.87
C LYS A 232 0.43 19.54 -13.89
N ILE A 233 1.27 19.27 -12.91
CA ILE A 233 1.77 17.93 -12.60
C ILE A 233 1.11 17.47 -11.30
N LEU A 234 0.77 16.19 -11.19
CA LEU A 234 0.23 15.61 -9.97
C LEU A 234 1.37 14.94 -9.18
N LEU A 235 1.80 15.56 -8.09
CA LEU A 235 2.88 15.07 -7.24
C LEU A 235 2.44 13.82 -6.48
N ALA A 236 3.34 12.85 -6.31
CA ALA A 236 3.04 11.65 -5.54
C ALA A 236 2.95 11.97 -4.04
N PRO A 237 2.14 11.23 -3.27
CA PRO A 237 2.02 11.44 -1.83
C PRO A 237 3.32 11.03 -1.12
N VAL A 238 3.55 11.66 0.04
CA VAL A 238 4.62 11.33 0.99
C VAL A 238 3.97 10.87 2.30
N ARG A 239 4.72 10.16 3.16
CA ARG A 239 4.23 9.68 4.47
C ARG A 239 2.99 8.79 4.32
N CYS A 240 3.10 7.84 3.40
CA CYS A 240 1.96 7.04 2.97
C CYS A 240 1.50 6.05 4.05
N ASN A 241 2.35 5.64 5.00
CA ASN A 241 1.89 4.82 6.13
C ASN A 241 0.97 5.62 7.05
N GLU A 242 1.31 6.88 7.34
CA GLU A 242 0.47 7.80 8.11
C GLU A 242 -0.86 8.08 7.41
N ILE A 243 -0.80 8.40 6.11
CA ILE A 243 -2.01 8.61 5.31
C ILE A 243 -2.89 7.35 5.33
N ALA A 244 -2.31 6.17 5.15
CA ALA A 244 -3.06 4.92 5.14
C ALA A 244 -3.73 4.63 6.49
N ALA A 245 -3.01 4.82 7.61
CA ALA A 245 -3.55 4.59 8.95
C ALA A 245 -4.73 5.52 9.27
N LEU A 246 -4.58 6.82 9.01
CA LEU A 246 -5.66 7.80 9.20
C LEU A 246 -6.85 7.53 8.27
N LEU A 247 -6.60 7.19 7.00
CA LEU A 247 -7.65 6.83 6.06
C LEU A 247 -8.42 5.62 6.55
N SER A 248 -7.71 4.59 7.04
CA SER A 248 -8.33 3.40 7.62
C SER A 248 -9.30 3.78 8.74
N GLU A 249 -8.86 4.51 9.76
CA GLU A 249 -9.74 4.93 10.86
C GLU A 249 -10.91 5.80 10.39
N GLY A 250 -10.63 6.76 9.49
CA GLY A 250 -11.63 7.64 8.92
C GLY A 250 -12.71 6.88 8.16
N ILE A 251 -12.32 5.89 7.34
CA ILE A 251 -13.23 5.03 6.57
C ILE A 251 -14.04 4.13 7.52
N ILE A 252 -13.39 3.44 8.46
CA ILE A 252 -14.06 2.56 9.45
C ILE A 252 -15.12 3.35 10.20
N ARG A 253 -14.77 4.52 10.73
CA ARG A 253 -15.71 5.39 11.45
C ARG A 253 -16.91 5.77 10.58
N ARG A 254 -16.68 6.15 9.31
CA ARG A 254 -17.76 6.49 8.38
C ARG A 254 -18.65 5.31 8.01
N ILE A 255 -18.08 4.10 7.89
CA ILE A 255 -18.86 2.87 7.66
C ILE A 255 -19.80 2.64 8.84
N LYS A 256 -19.29 2.73 10.08
CA LYS A 256 -20.10 2.56 11.30
C LYS A 256 -21.20 3.60 11.40
N GLU A 257 -20.86 4.88 11.21
CA GLU A 257 -21.81 6.00 11.25
C GLU A 257 -22.93 5.84 10.20
N LYS A 258 -22.57 5.59 8.93
CA LYS A 258 -23.52 5.55 7.80
C LYS A 258 -24.32 4.25 7.72
N SER A 259 -23.80 3.14 8.25
CA SER A 259 -24.56 1.90 8.34
C SER A 259 -25.38 1.80 9.63
N SER A 260 -25.35 2.83 10.48
CA SER A 260 -25.98 2.84 11.81
C SER A 260 -25.54 1.63 12.66
N GLY A 261 -24.27 1.25 12.56
CA GLY A 261 -23.68 0.12 13.26
C GLY A 261 -23.99 -1.26 12.68
N LYS A 262 -24.77 -1.35 11.59
CA LYS A 262 -25.07 -2.63 10.92
C LYS A 262 -23.82 -3.28 10.34
N ILE A 263 -22.86 -2.47 9.89
CA ILE A 263 -21.55 -2.93 9.45
C ILE A 263 -20.53 -2.30 10.40
N ASN A 264 -19.81 -3.15 11.12
CA ASN A 264 -18.91 -2.76 12.20
C ASN A 264 -17.52 -3.38 12.03
N PRO A 265 -16.68 -2.85 11.12
CA PRO A 265 -15.36 -3.41 10.89
C PRO A 265 -14.50 -3.32 12.15
N ARG A 266 -13.85 -4.44 12.50
CA ARG A 266 -12.79 -4.51 13.53
C ARG A 266 -11.56 -3.73 13.08
N GLY A 267 -11.16 -3.92 11.83
CA GLY A 267 -10.12 -3.15 11.16
C GLY A 267 -10.30 -3.16 9.66
N LEU A 268 -9.54 -2.28 8.99
CA LEU A 268 -9.53 -2.15 7.54
C LEU A 268 -8.12 -1.75 7.11
N THR A 269 -7.42 -2.58 6.35
CA THR A 269 -6.13 -2.14 5.80
C THR A 269 -6.35 -1.23 4.59
N VAL A 270 -5.63 -0.12 4.54
CA VAL A 270 -5.50 0.73 3.36
C VAL A 270 -4.10 0.51 2.80
N VAL A 271 -3.99 0.17 1.53
CA VAL A 271 -2.71 0.03 0.83
C VAL A 271 -2.63 1.07 -0.28
N ILE A 272 -1.50 1.78 -0.34
CA ILE A 272 -1.20 2.80 -1.35
C ILE A 272 -0.05 2.30 -2.20
N TYR A 273 -0.27 2.17 -3.52
CA TYR A 273 0.75 1.73 -4.46
C TYR A 273 0.97 2.73 -5.60
N ASP A 274 2.15 2.65 -6.21
CA ASP A 274 2.50 3.35 -7.44
C ASP A 274 3.09 2.36 -8.46
N THR A 275 2.93 2.64 -9.75
CA THR A 275 3.44 1.81 -10.84
C THR A 275 4.70 2.38 -11.49
N ASP A 276 5.02 3.65 -11.19
CA ASP A 276 5.95 4.41 -11.99
C ASP A 276 7.36 4.31 -11.38
N THR A 277 8.34 3.90 -12.21
CA THR A 277 9.80 3.97 -11.93
C THR A 277 10.31 3.42 -10.58
N PRO A 278 10.06 2.14 -10.23
CA PRO A 278 10.52 1.55 -8.96
C PRO A 278 12.01 1.72 -8.69
N TYR A 279 12.86 1.64 -9.72
CA TYR A 279 14.31 1.79 -9.57
C TYR A 279 14.74 3.22 -9.23
N THR A 280 14.11 4.23 -9.83
CA THR A 280 14.43 5.63 -9.56
C THR A 280 14.01 6.01 -8.14
N TYR A 281 12.84 5.53 -7.70
CA TYR A 281 12.41 5.65 -6.30
C TYR A 281 13.43 5.03 -5.33
N HIS A 282 13.86 3.78 -5.57
CA HIS A 282 14.86 3.13 -4.73
C HIS A 282 16.20 3.88 -4.73
N ARG A 283 16.59 4.51 -5.84
CA ARG A 283 17.81 5.31 -5.92
C ARG A 283 17.71 6.58 -5.07
N ILE A 284 16.60 7.31 -5.14
CA ILE A 284 16.37 8.54 -4.38
C ILE A 284 16.27 8.26 -2.89
N MET A 285 15.54 7.20 -2.52
CA MET A 285 15.38 6.81 -1.13
C MET A 285 16.62 6.14 -0.53
N GLY A 286 17.66 5.89 -1.34
CA GLY A 286 18.94 5.31 -0.91
C GLY A 286 18.93 3.79 -0.75
N TYR A 287 17.92 3.10 -1.26
CA TYR A 287 17.79 1.64 -1.24
C TYR A 287 18.54 0.94 -2.37
N TYR A 288 18.79 1.63 -3.47
CA TYR A 288 19.35 1.02 -4.67
C TYR A 288 20.71 0.38 -4.42
N GLY A 289 20.86 -0.89 -4.83
CA GLY A 289 22.09 -1.68 -4.66
C GLY A 289 22.32 -2.22 -3.25
N ARG A 290 21.47 -1.90 -2.27
CA ARG A 290 21.57 -2.47 -0.92
C ARG A 290 20.92 -3.85 -0.89
N LYS A 291 21.70 -4.89 -0.57
CA LYS A 291 21.21 -6.26 -0.37
C LYS A 291 19.94 -6.34 0.50
N PRO A 292 19.86 -5.68 1.68
CA PRO A 292 18.68 -5.78 2.53
C PRO A 292 17.50 -4.93 2.06
N SER A 293 17.59 -4.18 0.95
CA SER A 293 16.50 -3.35 0.44
C SER A 293 16.00 -3.89 -0.92
N PRO A 294 15.39 -5.08 -0.94
CA PRO A 294 15.03 -5.74 -2.18
C PRO A 294 13.95 -4.95 -2.94
N VAL A 295 14.15 -4.81 -4.25
CA VAL A 295 13.16 -4.17 -5.14
C VAL A 295 12.09 -5.19 -5.47
N LEU A 296 10.84 -4.86 -5.16
CA LEU A 296 9.70 -5.66 -5.60
C LEU A 296 9.38 -5.37 -7.08
N PRO A 297 9.22 -6.40 -7.94
CA PRO A 297 8.95 -6.18 -9.37
C PRO A 297 7.59 -5.51 -9.65
N GLY A 298 7.49 -4.79 -10.77
CA GLY A 298 6.20 -4.35 -11.33
C GLY A 298 5.50 -3.15 -10.69
N LEU A 299 5.65 -2.91 -9.39
CA LEU A 299 5.09 -1.75 -8.67
C LEU A 299 5.86 -1.43 -7.37
N ILE A 300 5.57 -0.27 -6.79
CA ILE A 300 6.04 0.16 -5.47
C ILE A 300 4.84 0.18 -4.52
N VAL A 301 4.93 -0.48 -3.37
CA VAL A 301 3.99 -0.23 -2.26
C VAL A 301 4.53 0.97 -1.48
N LEU A 302 3.88 2.13 -1.61
CA LEU A 302 4.32 3.37 -0.96
C LEU A 302 3.95 3.39 0.53
N GLY A 303 2.78 2.87 0.88
CA GLY A 303 2.29 2.87 2.25
C GLY A 303 1.24 1.80 2.50
N ALA A 304 1.15 1.35 3.75
CA ALA A 304 0.06 0.50 4.21
C ALA A 304 -0.28 0.82 5.66
N SER A 305 -1.56 0.73 6.01
CA SER A 305 -1.98 0.65 7.42
C SER A 305 -1.88 -0.78 7.92
N GLY A 306 -1.80 -0.89 9.23
CA GLY A 306 -1.61 -2.14 9.94
C GLY A 306 -0.14 -2.45 10.18
N THR A 307 0.13 -3.01 11.35
CA THR A 307 1.47 -3.47 11.75
C THR A 307 2.02 -4.49 10.74
N ILE A 308 3.34 -4.72 10.75
CA ILE A 308 3.94 -5.73 9.84
C ILE A 308 3.37 -7.13 10.12
N ASP A 309 3.03 -7.41 11.38
CA ASP A 309 2.38 -8.67 11.77
C ASP A 309 0.93 -8.73 11.30
N ALA A 310 0.18 -7.62 11.43
CA ALA A 310 -1.24 -7.58 11.08
C ALA A 310 -1.49 -7.70 9.58
N PHE A 311 -0.68 -6.98 8.79
CA PHE A 311 -0.72 -7.07 7.35
C PHE A 311 0.70 -7.09 6.78
N ARG A 312 1.11 -8.29 6.36
CA ARG A 312 2.49 -8.54 5.90
C ARG A 312 2.80 -7.75 4.64
N TRP A 313 4.04 -7.29 4.52
CA TRP A 313 4.50 -6.53 3.35
C TRP A 313 4.23 -7.25 2.02
N LEU A 314 4.51 -8.55 1.99
CA LEU A 314 4.27 -9.40 0.83
C LEU A 314 2.77 -9.56 0.48
N TYR A 315 1.87 -9.43 1.46
CA TYR A 315 0.42 -9.41 1.22
C TYR A 315 0.00 -8.07 0.62
N ALA A 316 0.49 -6.95 1.14
CA ALA A 316 0.29 -5.63 0.57
C ALA A 316 0.81 -5.56 -0.88
N TYR A 317 1.95 -6.18 -1.15
CA TYR A 317 2.48 -6.32 -2.50
C TYR A 317 1.55 -7.13 -3.41
N ARG A 318 1.11 -8.32 -2.97
CA ARG A 318 0.20 -9.18 -3.76
C ARG A 318 -1.11 -8.45 -4.09
N THR A 319 -1.77 -7.85 -3.11
CA THR A 319 -3.03 -7.15 -3.33
C THR A 319 -2.84 -5.93 -4.23
N SER A 320 -1.70 -5.25 -4.13
CA SER A 320 -1.33 -4.16 -5.04
C SER A 320 -1.16 -4.65 -6.48
N LEU A 321 -0.55 -5.82 -6.73
CA LEU A 321 -0.40 -6.36 -8.09
C LEU A 321 -1.77 -6.69 -8.72
N ILE A 322 -2.65 -7.30 -7.93
CA ILE A 322 -4.02 -7.62 -8.36
C ILE A 322 -4.78 -6.32 -8.66
N ALA A 323 -4.73 -5.35 -7.75
CA ALA A 323 -5.38 -4.06 -7.92
C ALA A 323 -4.84 -3.30 -9.13
N GLN A 324 -3.52 -3.26 -9.33
CA GLN A 324 -2.88 -2.67 -10.51
C GLN A 324 -3.44 -3.27 -11.79
N LYS A 325 -3.54 -4.60 -11.87
CA LYS A 325 -4.06 -5.29 -13.07
C LYS A 325 -5.50 -4.89 -13.37
N ILE A 326 -6.34 -4.85 -12.34
CA ILE A 326 -7.77 -4.46 -12.44
C ILE A 326 -7.92 -2.97 -12.79
N MET A 327 -7.12 -2.10 -12.17
CA MET A 327 -7.19 -0.65 -12.31
C MET A 327 -6.52 -0.14 -13.61
N LYS A 328 -5.53 -0.86 -14.14
CA LYS A 328 -4.82 -0.49 -15.39
C LYS A 328 -5.77 -0.47 -16.60
N GLY A 329 -6.81 -1.30 -16.61
CA GLY A 329 -7.86 -1.27 -17.64
C GLY A 329 -8.82 -0.07 -17.53
N SER A 330 -8.76 0.71 -16.45
CA SER A 330 -9.82 1.64 -16.08
C SER A 330 -9.36 3.03 -15.62
N LEU A 331 -8.07 3.26 -15.36
CA LEU A 331 -7.56 4.57 -14.92
C LEU A 331 -7.51 5.63 -16.04
N TYR A 332 -7.33 5.23 -17.31
CA TYR A 332 -7.21 6.16 -18.45
C TYR A 332 -7.91 5.69 -19.75
N SER A 333 -8.55 4.53 -19.73
CA SER A 333 -9.12 3.97 -20.95
C SER A 333 -10.53 4.52 -21.17
N GLU A 334 -10.62 5.57 -22.00
CA GLU A 334 -11.86 5.90 -22.72
C GLU A 334 -12.39 4.68 -23.53
N VAL A 335 -11.51 3.69 -23.76
CA VAL A 335 -11.78 2.42 -24.47
C VAL A 335 -12.75 1.51 -23.70
N HIS A 336 -12.73 1.49 -22.37
CA HIS A 336 -13.54 0.57 -21.54
C HIS A 336 -14.75 1.22 -20.85
N LYS A 337 -14.88 2.56 -20.89
CA LYS A 337 -16.01 3.35 -20.33
C LYS A 337 -16.30 3.16 -18.82
N ASN A 338 -15.50 2.39 -18.09
CA ASN A 338 -15.60 2.17 -16.65
C ASN A 338 -14.28 2.56 -15.98
N PHE A 339 -14.34 3.36 -14.92
CA PHE A 339 -13.21 3.79 -14.09
C PHE A 339 -13.25 3.05 -12.75
N VAL A 340 -12.11 2.50 -12.30
CA VAL A 340 -11.98 1.79 -11.01
C VAL A 340 -10.99 2.55 -10.14
N PRO A 341 -11.45 3.46 -9.26
CA PRO A 341 -10.57 4.23 -8.37
C PRO A 341 -9.93 3.37 -7.28
N PHE A 342 -10.55 2.26 -6.89
CA PHE A 342 -10.07 1.39 -5.84
C PHE A 342 -10.70 0.00 -5.89
N VAL A 343 -10.02 -0.96 -5.28
CA VAL A 343 -10.41 -2.38 -5.23
C VAL A 343 -10.47 -2.83 -3.77
N PHE A 344 -11.57 -3.47 -3.38
CA PHE A 344 -11.73 -4.05 -2.05
C PHE A 344 -11.27 -5.51 -2.04
N PHE A 345 -10.66 -5.90 -0.92
CA PHE A 345 -10.21 -7.25 -0.66
C PHE A 345 -10.87 -7.81 0.60
N GLY A 346 -11.31 -9.06 0.51
CA GLY A 346 -11.96 -9.77 1.60
C GLY A 346 -11.57 -11.24 1.63
N VAL A 347 -11.95 -11.92 2.72
CA VAL A 347 -11.88 -13.37 2.85
C VAL A 347 -13.28 -13.94 2.96
N LEU A 348 -13.42 -15.22 2.64
CA LEU A 348 -14.72 -15.87 2.65
C LEU A 348 -15.14 -16.31 4.04
N VAL A 349 -14.21 -16.93 4.77
CA VAL A 349 -14.46 -17.46 6.10
C VAL A 349 -13.67 -16.70 7.15
N PRO A 350 -14.27 -16.36 8.30
CA PRO A 350 -13.60 -15.63 9.37
C PRO A 350 -12.34 -16.34 9.88
N ARG A 351 -12.32 -17.68 9.88
CA ARG A 351 -11.12 -18.45 10.24
C ARG A 351 -9.88 -18.09 9.42
N ASP A 352 -10.04 -17.85 8.11
CA ASP A 352 -8.91 -17.47 7.26
C ASP A 352 -8.42 -16.06 7.59
N ALA A 353 -9.33 -15.14 7.92
CA ALA A 353 -8.95 -13.82 8.43
C ALA A 353 -8.13 -13.96 9.72
N GLU A 354 -8.63 -14.70 10.71
CA GLU A 354 -7.95 -14.87 12.01
C GLU A 354 -6.56 -15.55 11.91
N ILE A 355 -6.37 -16.45 10.94
CA ILE A 355 -5.08 -17.12 10.75
C ILE A 355 -4.06 -16.21 10.04
N LEU A 356 -4.53 -15.36 9.13
CA LEU A 356 -3.65 -14.66 8.18
C LEU A 356 -3.49 -13.17 8.48
N LEU A 357 -4.44 -12.60 9.20
CA LEU A 357 -4.58 -11.18 9.47
C LEU A 357 -4.81 -10.99 10.96
N ASP A 358 -4.22 -9.94 11.52
CA ASP A 358 -4.61 -9.44 12.82
C ASP A 358 -5.65 -8.34 12.61
N MET A 359 -6.93 -8.74 12.59
CA MET A 359 -8.05 -7.87 12.21
C MET A 359 -8.17 -6.64 13.11
N ASP A 360 -7.81 -6.75 14.39
CA ASP A 360 -7.87 -5.63 15.34
C ASP A 360 -6.78 -4.59 15.07
N ASN A 361 -5.66 -5.01 14.46
CA ASN A 361 -4.50 -4.15 14.26
C ASN A 361 -4.30 -3.68 12.81
N LEU A 362 -5.27 -3.92 11.90
CA LEU A 362 -5.18 -3.49 10.48
C LEU A 362 -5.22 -1.97 10.27
N HIS A 363 -5.72 -1.22 11.25
CA HIS A 363 -5.85 0.23 11.19
C HIS A 363 -4.63 0.98 11.76
N MET A 364 -3.80 0.29 12.55
CA MET A 364 -2.68 0.89 13.27
C MET A 364 -1.65 1.52 12.33
N LEU A 365 -0.86 2.45 12.86
CA LEU A 365 0.28 2.98 12.14
C LEU A 365 1.37 1.91 12.02
N ARG A 366 1.75 1.59 10.78
CA ARG A 366 2.83 0.64 10.48
C ARG A 366 4.16 1.11 11.06
N TYR A 367 4.60 2.29 10.64
CA TYR A 367 5.69 3.15 11.14
C TYR A 367 5.65 4.45 10.33
N LYS A 368 6.36 5.50 10.76
CA LYS A 368 6.35 6.80 10.07
C LYS A 368 7.05 6.76 8.70
N GLY A 369 6.57 7.56 7.76
CA GLY A 369 7.11 7.68 6.41
C GLY A 369 6.44 6.74 5.39
N ASN A 370 7.08 6.59 4.24
CA ASN A 370 6.73 5.55 3.28
C ASN A 370 7.30 4.19 3.74
N ILE A 371 6.85 3.10 3.12
CA ILE A 371 7.40 1.78 3.37
C ILE A 371 8.91 1.77 3.11
N ALA A 372 9.65 1.23 4.08
CA ALA A 372 11.10 1.08 4.09
C ALA A 372 11.46 -0.39 3.82
N PRO A 373 11.88 -0.77 2.60
CA PRO A 373 12.13 -2.17 2.22
C PRO A 373 13.15 -2.90 3.10
N ASP A 374 14.15 -2.17 3.61
CA ASP A 374 15.13 -2.69 4.57
C ASP A 374 14.52 -3.05 5.91
N LEU A 375 13.73 -2.15 6.49
CA LEU A 375 13.03 -2.43 7.73
C LEU A 375 12.11 -3.65 7.60
N GLU A 376 11.33 -3.72 6.52
CA GLU A 376 10.46 -4.85 6.22
C GLU A 376 11.22 -6.16 6.04
N PHE A 377 12.34 -6.11 5.31
CA PHE A 377 13.19 -7.28 5.10
C PHE A 377 13.82 -7.75 6.41
N PHE A 378 14.45 -6.86 7.17
CA PHE A 378 15.08 -7.21 8.44
C PHE A 378 14.08 -7.77 9.44
N TYR A 379 12.85 -7.25 9.47
CA TYR A 379 11.81 -7.77 10.34
C TYR A 379 11.52 -9.27 10.11
N ILE A 380 11.64 -9.77 8.87
CA ILE A 380 11.38 -11.18 8.54
C ILE A 380 12.65 -12.04 8.44
N VAL A 381 13.84 -11.44 8.43
CA VAL A 381 15.13 -12.17 8.25
C VAL A 381 15.28 -13.33 9.22
N SER A 382 14.94 -13.12 10.50
CA SER A 382 15.11 -14.16 11.52
C SER A 382 14.32 -15.44 11.19
N GLU A 383 13.18 -15.33 10.54
CA GLU A 383 12.39 -16.47 10.06
C GLU A 383 13.02 -17.10 8.81
N LEU A 384 13.55 -16.28 7.91
CA LEU A 384 14.24 -16.76 6.71
C LEU A 384 15.50 -17.56 7.06
N ILE A 385 16.31 -17.08 8.01
CA ILE A 385 17.50 -17.78 8.49
C ILE A 385 17.13 -19.13 9.10
N LYS A 386 16.10 -19.20 9.95
CA LYS A 386 15.62 -20.47 10.50
C LYS A 386 15.22 -21.47 9.40
N PHE A 387 14.54 -20.99 8.36
CA PHE A 387 14.12 -21.81 7.23
C PHE A 387 15.31 -22.32 6.40
N VAL A 388 16.31 -21.46 6.18
CA VAL A 388 17.53 -21.78 5.43
C VAL A 388 18.48 -22.69 6.24
N GLY A 389 18.57 -22.48 7.55
CA GLY A 389 19.45 -23.21 8.46
C GLY A 389 18.92 -24.55 8.98
N GLY A 390 17.59 -24.79 8.95
CA GLY A 390 16.99 -25.98 9.57
C GLY A 390 15.92 -26.69 8.74
N ASN A 391 16.16 -27.98 8.43
CA ASN A 391 15.19 -29.06 8.23
C ASN A 391 13.86 -28.78 7.49
N ALA A 392 13.83 -27.90 6.47
CA ALA A 392 12.76 -28.01 5.48
C ALA A 392 12.84 -29.45 4.89
N PRO A 393 11.76 -30.25 4.88
CA PRO A 393 11.81 -31.59 4.34
C PRO A 393 12.23 -31.51 2.88
N ARG A 394 13.51 -31.78 2.62
CA ARG A 394 14.02 -31.86 1.25
C ARG A 394 13.38 -33.10 0.67
N PHE A 395 12.62 -32.92 -0.41
CA PHE A 395 12.21 -34.05 -1.22
C PHE A 395 13.46 -34.85 -1.55
N SER A 396 13.50 -36.10 -1.11
CA SER A 396 14.47 -37.06 -1.56
C SER A 396 13.72 -38.20 -2.22
N TRP A 397 14.25 -38.66 -3.35
CA TRP A 397 13.72 -39.84 -4.02
C TRP A 397 13.69 -41.05 -3.07
N ASP A 398 14.59 -41.12 -2.10
CA ASP A 398 14.60 -42.17 -1.09
C ASP A 398 13.45 -42.06 -0.09
N SER A 399 13.11 -40.85 0.37
CA SER A 399 11.95 -40.62 1.24
C SER A 399 10.64 -40.90 0.49
N PHE A 400 10.56 -40.45 -0.76
CA PHE A 400 9.43 -40.73 -1.65
C PHE A 400 9.27 -42.24 -1.88
N ARG A 401 10.35 -42.93 -2.25
CA ARG A 401 10.35 -44.38 -2.47
C ARG A 401 9.98 -45.15 -1.21
N LYS A 402 10.54 -44.80 -0.03
CA LYS A 402 10.17 -45.42 1.26
C LYS A 402 8.69 -45.25 1.60
N LYS A 403 8.08 -44.13 1.22
CA LYS A 403 6.67 -43.83 1.48
C LYS A 403 5.72 -44.54 0.50
N HIS A 404 6.17 -44.77 -0.74
CA HIS A 404 5.29 -45.21 -1.83
C HIS A 404 5.59 -46.62 -2.38
N HIS A 405 6.68 -47.25 -1.95
CA HIS A 405 6.89 -48.68 -2.16
C HIS A 405 6.60 -49.44 -0.88
N VAL A 406 5.47 -50.16 -0.87
CA VAL A 406 5.23 -51.27 0.06
C VAL A 406 6.24 -52.36 -0.30
N LYS A 407 6.89 -52.93 0.71
CA LYS A 407 7.77 -54.09 0.55
C LYS A 407 7.07 -55.25 -0.14
#